data_AF-A0AAU7D9Q2-F1
#
_entry.id   AF-A0AAU7D9Q2-F1
#
_cell.length_a   1.000
_cell.length_b   1.000
_cell.length_c   1.000
_cell.angle_alpha   90.00
_cell.angle_beta   90.00
_cell.angle_gamma   90.00
#
_symmetry.space_group_name_H-M   'P 1'
#
loop_
_entity.id
_entity.type
_entity.pdbx_description
1 polymer ?
#
loop_
_entity_poly.entity_id
_entity_poly.type
_entity_poly.pdbx_seq_one_letter_code
_entity_poly.pdbx_strand_id
1 'polypeptide(L)'
;MDSTHAEMAATFLILFIAAAYVLLGTIHLAAPTKVLPIYRFLLGRRLFTRNASRFEQITPTNWKLIGAAYVIFGMILVLSLHSTF
;
A
#
# COMPACT_ATOMS: atom_id res chain seq x y z
N MET A 1 3.61 -1.89 -33.25
CA MET A 1 3.90 -1.64 -31.82
C MET A 1 2.92 -2.52 -31.09
N ASP A 2 3.40 -3.72 -30.79
CA ASP A 2 2.59 -4.94 -30.83
C ASP A 2 1.97 -5.20 -29.45
N SER A 3 0.80 -5.83 -29.42
CA SER A 3 0.03 -6.14 -28.20
C SER A 3 0.90 -6.75 -27.09
N THR A 4 1.91 -7.53 -27.45
CA THR A 4 2.91 -8.12 -26.55
C THR A 4 3.68 -7.07 -25.72
N HIS A 5 4.06 -5.92 -26.29
CA HIS A 5 4.75 -4.87 -25.55
C HIS A 5 3.83 -4.20 -24.53
N ALA A 6 2.55 -4.02 -24.89
CA ALA A 6 1.55 -3.48 -23.98
C ALA A 6 1.22 -4.45 -22.83
N GLU A 7 1.13 -5.75 -23.11
CA GLU A 7 0.92 -6.81 -22.10
C GLU A 7 2.10 -6.92 -21.12
N MET A 8 3.33 -6.87 -21.63
CA MET A 8 4.53 -6.84 -20.78
C MET A 8 4.54 -5.59 -19.90
N ALA A 9 4.27 -4.40 -20.46
CA ALA A 9 4.21 -3.16 -19.69
C ALA A 9 3.13 -3.20 -18.60
N ALA A 10 1.95 -3.76 -18.90
CA ALA A 10 0.88 -3.94 -17.92
C ALA A 10 1.29 -4.91 -16.79
N THR A 11 1.95 -6.01 -17.13
CA THR A 11 2.47 -6.98 -16.15
C THR A 11 3.48 -6.33 -15.21
N PHE A 12 4.46 -5.59 -15.75
CA PHE A 12 5.44 -4.85 -14.96
C PHE A 12 4.79 -3.80 -14.07
N LEU A 13 3.79 -3.09 -14.58
CA LEU A 13 3.04 -2.10 -13.80
C LEU A 13 2.32 -2.76 -12.62
N ILE A 14 1.65 -3.89 -12.82
CA ILE A 14 0.95 -4.61 -11.75
C ILE A 14 1.94 -5.13 -10.71
N LEU A 15 3.08 -5.69 -11.13
CA LEU A 15 4.14 -6.12 -10.20
C LEU A 15 4.69 -4.96 -9.37
N PHE A 16 4.90 -3.80 -9.99
CA PHE A 16 5.35 -2.60 -9.29
C PHE A 16 4.32 -2.14 -8.25
N ILE A 17 3.04 -2.11 -8.62
CA ILE A 17 1.95 -1.77 -7.70
C ILE A 17 1.89 -2.78 -6.55
N ALA A 18 1.98 -4.09 -6.84
CA ALA A 18 1.98 -5.13 -5.83
C ALA A 18 3.15 -4.99 -4.84
N ALA A 19 4.36 -4.74 -5.35
CA ALA A 19 5.54 -4.49 -4.52
C ALA A 19 5.35 -3.26 -3.62
N ALA A 20 4.76 -2.17 -4.14
CA ALA A 20 4.45 -0.98 -3.36
C ALA A 20 3.46 -1.27 -2.22
N TYR A 21 2.42 -2.07 -2.48
CA TYR A 21 1.48 -2.50 -1.44
C TYR A 21 2.14 -3.36 -0.36
N VAL A 22 2.98 -4.32 -0.76
CA VAL A 22 3.73 -5.15 0.21
C VAL A 22 4.66 -4.29 1.06
N LEU A 23 5.42 -3.38 0.45
CA LEU A 23 6.31 -2.43 1.16
C LEU A 23 5.54 -1.52 2.11
N LEU A 24 4.40 -0.99 1.67
CA LEU A 24 3.55 -0.15 2.53
C LEU A 24 3.01 -0.97 3.72
N GLY A 25 2.57 -2.20 3.46
CA GLY A 25 2.05 -3.10 4.48
C GLY A 25 3.11 -3.51 5.50
N THR A 26 4.33 -3.80 5.08
CA THR A 26 5.43 -4.14 5.99
C THR A 26 5.83 -2.97 6.88
N ILE A 27 5.82 -1.73 6.36
CA ILE A 27 6.04 -0.52 7.18
C ILE A 27 4.98 -0.40 8.29
N HIS A 28 3.72 -0.63 7.94
CA HIS A 28 2.60 -0.60 8.90
C HIS A 28 2.72 -1.68 9.99
N LEU A 29 3.21 -2.85 9.64
CA LEU A 29 3.41 -3.98 10.57
C LEU A 29 4.62 -3.79 11.48
N ALA A 30 5.75 -3.36 10.91
CA ALA A 30 7.03 -3.25 11.61
C ALA A 30 7.10 -2.02 12.53
N ALA A 31 6.53 -0.89 12.10
CA ALA A 31 6.65 0.38 12.81
C ALA A 31 5.32 1.15 12.86
N PRO A 32 4.25 0.59 13.47
CA PRO A 32 2.92 1.22 13.49
C PRO A 32 2.93 2.61 14.13
N THR A 33 3.82 2.87 15.09
CA THR A 33 3.97 4.19 15.74
C THR A 33 4.61 5.26 14.84
N LYS A 34 5.30 4.85 13.76
CA LYS A 34 5.93 5.75 12.78
C LYS A 34 5.03 6.06 11.59
N VAL A 35 3.93 5.32 11.43
CA VAL A 35 2.97 5.48 10.33
C VAL A 35 2.34 6.88 10.35
N LEU A 36 1.89 7.35 11.51
CA LEU A 36 1.22 8.65 11.65
C LEU A 36 2.11 9.84 11.25
N PRO A 37 3.38 9.94 11.71
CA PRO A 37 4.33 10.94 11.20
C PRO A 37 4.51 10.92 9.68
N ILE A 38 4.55 9.73 9.06
CA ILE A 38 4.69 9.58 7.61
C ILE A 38 3.47 10.16 6.90
N TYR A 39 2.26 9.81 7.34
CA TYR A 39 1.03 10.39 6.78
C TYR A 39 0.97 11.91 6.97
N ARG A 40 1.45 12.43 8.11
CA ARG A 40 1.53 13.88 8.37
C ARG A 40 2.47 14.59 7.40
N PHE A 41 3.61 13.96 7.10
CA PHE A 41 4.57 14.48 6.12
C PHE A 41 3.99 14.46 4.69
N LEU A 42 3.44 13.32 4.27
CA LEU A 42 2.94 13.11 2.91
C LEU A 42 1.71 13.97 2.57
N LEU A 43 0.74 14.05 3.49
CA LEU A 43 -0.49 14.82 3.27
C LEU A 43 -0.27 16.33 3.44
N GLY A 44 0.83 16.73 4.07
CA GLY A 44 1.07 18.11 4.44
C GLY A 44 0.10 18.64 5.51
N ARG A 45 0.37 19.84 6.01
CA ARG A 45 -0.28 20.38 7.22
C ARG A 45 -1.81 20.50 7.08
N ARG A 46 -2.32 20.97 5.94
CA ARG A 46 -3.74 21.30 5.75
C ARG A 46 -4.64 20.07 5.57
N LEU A 47 -4.17 19.05 4.84
CA LEU A 47 -4.95 17.83 4.62
C LEU A 47 -4.87 16.90 5.84
N PHE A 48 -3.72 16.90 6.53
CA PHE A 48 -3.58 16.14 7.77
C PHE A 48 -4.48 16.70 8.86
N THR A 49 -4.51 18.01 9.12
CA THR A 49 -5.37 18.60 10.17
C THR A 49 -6.86 18.37 9.93
N ARG A 50 -7.31 18.37 8.66
CA ARG A 50 -8.70 18.03 8.31
C ARG A 50 -9.09 16.60 8.67
N ASN A 51 -8.13 15.68 8.71
CA ASN A 51 -8.35 14.26 8.98
C ASN A 51 -7.70 13.79 10.30
N ALA A 52 -7.09 14.70 11.08
CA ALA A 52 -6.29 14.36 12.24
C ALA A 52 -7.09 13.58 13.29
N SER A 53 -8.34 13.98 13.52
CA SER A 53 -9.25 13.27 14.45
C SER A 53 -9.47 11.81 14.06
N ARG A 54 -9.54 11.50 12.76
CA ARG A 54 -9.67 10.11 12.28
C ARG A 54 -8.39 9.34 12.50
N PHE A 55 -7.24 9.96 12.24
CA PHE A 55 -5.94 9.31 12.39
C PHE A 55 -5.56 9.07 13.86
N GLU A 56 -5.94 9.97 14.77
CA GLU A 56 -5.68 9.84 16.22
C GLU A 56 -6.50 8.71 16.87
N GLN A 57 -7.65 8.34 16.28
CA GLN A 57 -8.47 7.21 16.73
C GLN A 57 -7.90 5.84 16.33
N ILE A 58 -6.90 5.80 15.43
CA ILE A 58 -6.32 4.53 14.94
C ILE A 58 -5.27 4.02 15.92
N THR A 59 -5.60 2.93 16.61
CA THR A 59 -4.67 2.25 17.53
C THR A 59 -3.52 1.57 16.78
N PRO A 60 -2.40 1.26 17.45
CA PRO A 60 -1.32 0.47 16.86
C PRO A 60 -1.79 -0.88 16.27
N THR A 61 -2.78 -1.51 16.89
CA THR A 61 -3.39 -2.76 16.40
C THR A 61 -4.10 -2.53 15.07
N ASN A 62 -4.89 -1.45 14.96
CA ASN A 62 -5.58 -1.10 13.72
C ASN A 62 -4.58 -0.81 12.59
N TRP A 63 -3.46 -0.13 12.88
CA TRP A 63 -2.39 0.07 11.91
C TRP A 63 -1.77 -1.24 11.42
N LYS A 64 -1.55 -2.21 12.31
CA LYS A 64 -1.09 -3.55 11.92
C LYS A 64 -2.10 -4.28 11.05
N LEU A 65 -3.40 -4.18 11.36
CA LEU A 65 -4.46 -4.79 10.55
C LEU A 65 -4.51 -4.17 9.14
N ILE A 66 -4.41 -2.84 9.04
CA ILE A 66 -4.29 -2.13 7.76
C ILE A 66 -3.04 -2.61 7.00
N GLY A 67 -1.91 -2.76 7.69
CA GLY A 67 -0.67 -3.27 7.11
C GLY A 67 -0.80 -4.69 6.57
N ALA A 68 -1.40 -5.60 7.34
CA ALA A 68 -1.69 -6.96 6.90
C ALA A 68 -2.60 -6.99 5.67
N ALA A 69 -3.63 -6.13 5.64
CA ALA A 69 -4.51 -6.00 4.49
C ALA A 69 -3.76 -5.55 3.22
N TYR A 70 -2.83 -4.59 3.34
CA TYR A 70 -1.98 -4.18 2.21
C TYR A 70 -1.07 -5.31 1.71
N VAL A 71 -0.47 -6.09 2.62
CA VAL A 71 0.35 -7.25 2.22
C VAL A 71 -0.50 -8.29 1.48
N ILE A 72 -1.66 -8.66 2.04
CA ILE A 72 -2.58 -9.62 1.41
C ILE A 72 -3.01 -9.12 0.03
N PHE A 73 -3.36 -7.84 -0.09
CA PHE A 73 -3.74 -7.26 -1.37
C PHE A 73 -2.62 -7.31 -2.40
N GLY A 74 -1.38 -6.96 -2.01
CA GLY A 74 -0.21 -7.11 -2.87
C GLY A 74 0.02 -8.55 -3.32
N MET A 75 -0.15 -9.52 -2.43
CA MET A 75 -0.08 -10.95 -2.78
C MET A 75 -1.18 -11.36 -3.75
N ILE A 76 -2.42 -10.90 -3.57
CA ILE A 76 -3.53 -11.18 -4.50
C ILE A 76 -3.22 -10.65 -5.91
N LEU A 77 -2.63 -9.46 -6.02
CA LEU A 77 -2.22 -8.93 -7.33
C LEU A 77 -1.16 -9.82 -8.00
N VAL A 78 -0.16 -10.28 -7.27
CA VAL A 78 0.84 -11.21 -7.81
C VAL A 78 0.19 -12.54 -8.23
N LEU A 79 -0.70 -13.09 -7.41
CA LEU A 79 -1.42 -14.32 -7.74
C LEU A 79 -2.30 -14.15 -8.98
N SER A 80 -2.95 -12.99 -9.16
CA SER A 80 -3.77 -12.71 -10.35
C SER A 80 -2.94 -12.71 -11.64
N LEU A 81 -1.67 -12.28 -11.58
CA LEU A 81 -0.76 -12.37 -12.71
C LEU A 81 -0.43 -13.84 -13.00
N HIS A 82 -0.14 -14.65 -11.99
CA HIS A 82 0.14 -16.07 -12.16
C HIS A 82 -1.05 -16.85 -12.75
N SER A 83 -2.30 -16.48 -12.46
CA SER A 83 -3.48 -17.12 -13.05
C SER A 83 -3.77 -16.71 -14.50
N THR A 84 -3.03 -15.75 -15.05
CA THR A 84 -3.21 -15.26 -16.43
C THR A 84 -2.22 -15.91 -17.42
N PHE A 85 -1.21 -16.63 -16.91
CA PHE A 85 -0.26 -17.44 -17.68
C PHE A 85 -0.64 -18.93 -17.66
#